data_AF-A0A2V6G3X3-F1
#
_entry.id   AF-A0A2V6G3X3-F1
#
_cell.length_a   1.000
_cell.length_b   1.000
_cell.length_c   1.000
_cell.angle_alpha   90.00
_cell.angle_beta   90.00
_cell.angle_gamma   90.00
#
_symmetry.space_group_name_H-M   'P 1'
#
loop_
_entity.id
_entity.type
_entity.pdbx_description
1 polymer ?
#
loop_
_entity_poly.entity_id
_entity_poly.type
_entity_poly.pdbx_seq_one_letter_code
_entity_poly.pdbx_strand_id
1 'polypeptide(L)'
;MRALARAFPARPAQLAEYYSLRRRYRRLEVWSQLAAVAGLVGSIWIVIVLGVGNTPWIIGVGLGWLVLTPILVIALFTLPRGVERWRHFWRFYELTCHISLRFLAPVYAAFCVVGIVSTAVLLLR
;
A
#
# COMPACT_ATOMS: atom_id res chain seq x y z
N MET A 1 -16.49 -1.34 -1.37
CA MET A 1 -15.94 -0.07 -0.82
C MET A 1 -16.98 0.78 -0.08
N ARG A 2 -18.20 1.00 -0.60
CA ARG A 2 -19.21 1.86 0.06
C ARG A 2 -19.63 1.43 1.48
N ALA A 3 -19.62 0.14 1.81
CA ALA A 3 -19.94 -0.34 3.17
C ALA A 3 -18.84 0.00 4.19
N LEU A 4 -17.56 -0.19 3.83
CA LEU A 4 -16.41 0.16 4.67
C LEU A 4 -16.31 1.67 4.90
N ALA A 5 -16.60 2.47 3.88
CA ALA A 5 -16.64 3.93 3.98
C ALA A 5 -17.72 4.43 4.98
N ARG A 6 -18.82 3.69 5.17
CA ARG A 6 -19.84 4.01 6.18
C ARG A 6 -19.40 3.59 7.59
N ALA A 7 -18.74 2.44 7.72
CA ALA A 7 -18.28 1.93 9.01
C ALA A 7 -17.09 2.75 9.57
N PHE A 8 -16.21 3.23 8.70
CA PHE A 8 -15.02 4.01 9.07
C PHE A 8 -14.93 5.29 8.24
N PRO A 9 -15.78 6.28 8.53
CA PRO A 9 -15.85 7.50 7.74
C PRO A 9 -14.52 8.26 7.78
N ALA A 10 -14.12 8.77 6.61
CA ALA A 10 -12.99 9.68 6.49
C ALA A 10 -13.25 10.96 7.31
N ARG A 11 -12.17 11.56 7.82
CA ARG A 11 -12.24 12.88 8.45
C ARG A 11 -12.87 13.91 7.49
N PRO A 12 -13.76 14.81 7.96
CA PRO A 12 -14.49 15.75 7.13
C PRO A 12 -13.54 16.59 6.27
N ALA A 13 -13.97 16.89 5.05
CA ALA A 13 -13.11 17.45 4.02
C ALA A 13 -13.72 18.70 3.41
N GLN A 14 -12.91 19.74 3.25
CA GLN A 14 -13.26 20.86 2.38
C GLN A 14 -12.87 20.50 0.95
N LEU A 15 -13.77 20.75 -0.01
CA LEU A 15 -13.53 20.50 -1.44
C LEU A 15 -12.23 21.14 -1.94
N ALA A 16 -11.93 22.36 -1.47
CA ALA A 16 -10.70 23.08 -1.80
C ALA A 16 -9.42 22.32 -1.37
N GLU A 17 -9.43 21.68 -0.20
CA GLU A 17 -8.34 20.86 0.31
C GLU A 17 -8.06 19.70 -0.66
N TYR A 18 -9.11 18.99 -1.09
CA TYR A 18 -8.99 17.86 -2.02
C TYR A 18 -8.37 18.27 -3.36
N TYR A 19 -8.85 19.35 -3.99
CA TYR A 19 -8.30 19.79 -5.29
C TYR A 19 -6.82 20.20 -5.19
N SER A 20 -6.43 20.85 -4.10
CA SER A 20 -5.04 21.25 -3.86
C SER A 20 -4.11 20.03 -3.75
N LEU A 21 -4.54 19.01 -3.00
CA LEU A 21 -3.79 17.77 -2.79
C LEU A 21 -3.75 16.91 -4.05
N ARG A 22 -4.87 16.80 -4.77
CA ARG A 22 -4.98 16.02 -6.02
C ARG A 22 -3.96 16.48 -7.05
N ARG A 23 -3.82 17.79 -7.28
CA ARG A 23 -2.87 18.32 -8.27
C ARG A 23 -1.43 17.95 -7.92
N ARG A 24 -1.09 17.94 -6.62
CA ARG A 24 0.27 17.67 -6.12
C ARG A 24 0.61 16.18 -6.13
N TYR A 25 -0.33 15.31 -5.76
CA TYR A 25 -0.06 13.90 -5.52
C TYR A 25 -0.54 12.93 -6.61
N ARG A 26 -1.27 13.39 -7.63
CA ARG A 26 -1.75 12.54 -8.74
C ARG A 26 -0.64 11.74 -9.41
N ARG A 27 0.56 12.32 -9.60
CA ARG A 27 1.69 11.56 -10.17
C ARG A 27 2.14 10.45 -9.21
N LEU A 28 2.26 10.75 -7.93
CA LEU A 28 2.69 9.78 -6.91
C LEU A 28 1.68 8.65 -6.74
N GLU A 29 0.39 8.95 -6.88
CA GLU A 29 -0.68 7.94 -6.94
C GLU A 29 -0.46 6.95 -8.09
N VAL A 30 -0.21 7.44 -9.31
CA VAL A 30 0.10 6.58 -10.46
C VAL A 30 1.36 5.76 -10.22
N TRP A 31 2.43 6.36 -9.70
CA TRP A 31 3.65 5.64 -9.34
C TRP A 31 3.40 4.55 -8.28
N SER A 32 2.55 4.81 -7.30
CA SER A 32 2.17 3.81 -6.30
C SER A 32 1.39 2.65 -6.93
N GLN A 33 0.49 2.90 -7.87
CA GLN A 33 -0.24 1.85 -8.58
C GLN A 33 0.70 1.00 -9.45
N LEU A 34 1.62 1.64 -10.17
CA LEU A 34 2.67 0.93 -10.93
C LEU A 34 3.56 0.11 -10.00
N ALA A 35 3.91 0.64 -8.83
CA ALA A 35 4.68 -0.07 -7.83
C ALA A 35 3.94 -1.30 -7.28
N ALA A 36 2.62 -1.23 -7.09
CA ALA A 36 1.83 -2.40 -6.70
C ALA A 36 1.86 -3.49 -7.77
N VAL A 37 1.74 -3.12 -9.06
CA VAL A 37 1.86 -4.07 -10.18
C VAL A 37 3.27 -4.67 -10.22
N ALA A 38 4.32 -3.84 -10.09
CA ALA A 38 5.69 -4.30 -10.06
C ALA A 38 5.96 -5.23 -8.86
N GLY A 39 5.41 -4.92 -7.69
CA GLY A 39 5.46 -5.77 -6.50
C GLY A 39 4.81 -7.12 -6.72
N LEU A 40 3.64 -7.16 -7.35
CA LEU A 40 2.96 -8.41 -7.70
C LEU A 40 3.77 -9.23 -8.72
N VAL A 41 4.25 -8.61 -9.80
CA VAL A 41 5.08 -9.27 -10.82
C VAL A 41 6.36 -9.82 -10.20
N GLY A 42 7.04 -9.02 -9.35
CA GLY A 42 8.23 -9.44 -8.63
C GLY A 42 7.95 -10.61 -7.67
N SER A 43 6.82 -10.59 -6.98
CA SER A 43 6.41 -11.67 -6.09
C SER A 43 6.19 -12.99 -6.83
N ILE A 44 5.57 -12.95 -8.02
CA ILE A 44 5.36 -14.12 -8.87
C ILE A 44 6.70 -14.63 -9.40
N TRP A 45 7.58 -13.72 -9.84
CA TRP A 45 8.92 -14.07 -10.31
C TRP A 45 9.73 -14.80 -9.24
N ILE A 46 9.72 -14.30 -7.99
CA ILE A 46 10.39 -14.95 -6.85
C ILE A 46 9.88 -16.38 -6.66
N VAL A 47 8.56 -16.57 -6.71
CA VAL A 47 7.93 -17.90 -6.52
C VAL A 47 8.35 -18.87 -7.63
N ILE A 48 8.39 -18.41 -8.88
CA ILE A 48 8.81 -19.22 -10.03
C ILE A 48 10.29 -19.61 -9.90
N VAL A 49 11.16 -18.64 -9.59
CA VAL A 49 12.62 -18.85 -9.49
C VAL A 49 12.98 -19.80 -8.35
N LEU A 50 12.29 -19.69 -7.21
CA LEU A 50 12.53 -20.55 -6.06
C LEU A 50 11.90 -21.95 -6.23
N GLY A 51 11.16 -22.21 -7.32
CA GLY A 51 10.57 -23.52 -7.60
C GLY A 51 9.62 -24.02 -6.51
N VAL A 52 9.02 -23.10 -5.74
CA VAL A 52 8.25 -23.45 -4.55
C VAL A 52 6.88 -23.98 -4.98
N GLY A 53 6.60 -25.24 -4.67
CA GLY A 53 5.27 -25.85 -4.88
C GLY A 53 4.18 -25.23 -3.99
N ASN A 54 2.91 -25.61 -4.24
CA ASN A 54 1.66 -25.14 -3.60
C ASN A 54 1.74 -25.02 -2.07
N THR A 55 2.36 -23.94 -1.58
CA THR A 55 2.48 -23.62 -0.17
C THR A 55 1.65 -22.37 0.12
N PRO A 56 0.98 -22.30 1.28
CA PRO A 56 0.17 -21.13 1.64
C PRO A 56 1.00 -19.84 1.71
N TRP A 57 2.31 -19.95 1.87
CA TRP A 57 3.27 -18.84 1.87
C TRP A 57 3.31 -18.06 0.55
N ILE A 58 3.04 -18.70 -0.59
CA ILE A 58 3.00 -18.03 -1.90
C ILE A 58 1.95 -16.91 -1.91
N ILE A 59 0.77 -17.18 -1.34
CA ILE A 59 -0.31 -16.21 -1.23
C ILE A 59 0.11 -15.05 -0.32
N GLY A 60 0.79 -15.36 0.79
CA GLY A 60 1.32 -14.35 1.70
C GLY A 60 2.37 -13.44 1.06
N VAL A 61 3.27 -14.00 0.25
CA VAL A 61 4.25 -13.24 -0.54
C VAL A 61 3.54 -12.35 -1.56
N GLY A 62 2.60 -12.87 -2.34
CA GLY A 62 1.86 -12.08 -3.33
C GLY A 62 1.09 -10.91 -2.71
N LEU A 63 0.26 -11.19 -1.70
CA LEU A 63 -0.55 -10.16 -1.04
C LEU A 63 0.32 -9.16 -0.26
N GLY A 64 1.38 -9.63 0.38
CA GLY A 64 2.28 -8.79 1.14
C GLY A 64 3.06 -7.81 0.26
N TRP A 65 3.66 -8.29 -0.84
CA TRP A 65 4.39 -7.42 -1.77
C TRP A 65 3.49 -6.48 -2.56
N LEU A 66 2.24 -6.87 -2.86
CA LEU A 66 1.23 -6.00 -3.46
C LEU A 66 0.98 -4.74 -2.62
N VAL A 67 1.02 -4.87 -1.29
CA VAL A 67 0.78 -3.78 -0.34
C VAL A 67 2.08 -3.08 0.07
N LEU A 68 3.15 -3.83 0.29
CA LEU A 68 4.42 -3.29 0.77
C LEU A 68 5.10 -2.40 -0.26
N THR A 69 5.14 -2.81 -1.52
CA THR A 69 5.82 -2.07 -2.59
C THR A 69 5.30 -0.64 -2.80
N PRO A 70 3.97 -0.40 -2.94
CA PRO A 70 3.46 0.96 -3.05
C PRO A 70 3.75 1.80 -1.81
N ILE A 71 3.64 1.22 -0.60
CA ILE A 71 3.94 1.91 0.66
C ILE A 71 5.41 2.37 0.68
N LEU A 72 6.35 1.49 0.29
CA LEU A 72 7.77 1.81 0.22
C LEU A 72 8.05 2.93 -0.79
N VAL A 73 7.43 2.88 -1.96
CA VAL A 73 7.57 3.94 -2.97
C VAL A 73 7.04 5.27 -2.44
N ILE A 74 5.85 5.29 -1.85
CA ILE A 74 5.30 6.51 -1.24
C ILE A 74 6.25 7.03 -0.13
N ALA A 75 6.77 6.13 0.70
CA ALA A 75 7.65 6.48 1.81
C ALA A 75 8.96 7.10 1.29
N LEU A 76 9.57 6.47 0.29
CA LEU A 76 10.80 6.94 -0.36
C LEU A 76 10.64 8.34 -0.98
N PHE A 77 9.48 8.64 -1.58
CA PHE A 77 9.25 9.94 -2.21
C PHE A 77 8.77 11.03 -1.25
N THR A 78 8.26 10.69 -0.06
CA THR A 78 7.65 11.67 0.85
C THR A 78 8.45 11.87 2.13
N LEU A 79 8.99 10.82 2.75
CA LEU A 79 9.74 10.91 4.00
C LEU A 79 10.98 11.81 3.91
N PRO A 80 11.80 11.77 2.84
CA PRO A 80 12.96 12.67 2.72
C PRO A 80 12.57 14.15 2.63
N ARG A 81 11.30 14.45 2.33
CA ARG A 81 10.76 15.80 2.23
C ARG A 81 9.93 16.19 3.46
N GLY A 82 9.97 15.37 4.51
CA GLY A 82 9.32 15.61 5.79
C GLY A 82 8.07 14.76 6.03
N VAL A 83 7.82 14.46 7.32
CA VAL A 83 6.67 13.66 7.78
C VAL A 83 5.33 14.31 7.44
N GLU A 84 5.29 15.65 7.31
CA GLU A 84 4.09 16.35 6.86
C GLU A 84 3.67 15.95 5.44
N ARG A 85 4.63 15.74 4.52
CA ARG A 85 4.29 15.32 3.15
C ARG A 85 3.75 13.91 3.09
N TRP A 86 4.24 13.03 3.97
CA TRP A 86 3.69 11.69 4.16
C TRP A 86 2.24 11.77 4.66
N ARG A 87 1.98 12.59 5.70
CA ARG A 87 0.63 12.82 6.22
C ARG A 87 -0.32 13.40 5.16
N HIS A 88 0.13 14.36 4.36
CA HIS A 88 -0.67 14.95 3.28
C HIS A 88 -1.01 13.96 2.17
N PHE A 89 -0.10 13.06 1.81
CA PHE A 89 -0.40 12.01 0.83
C PHE A 89 -1.46 11.04 1.37
N TRP A 90 -1.31 10.59 2.61
CA TRP A 90 -2.29 9.72 3.24
C TRP A 90 -3.65 10.40 3.43
N ARG A 91 -3.66 11.71 3.72
CA ARG A 91 -4.87 12.53 3.73
C ARG A 91 -5.53 12.55 2.35
N PHE A 92 -4.76 12.79 1.29
CA PHE A 92 -5.26 12.68 -0.09
C PHE A 92 -5.89 11.30 -0.36
N TYR A 93 -5.23 10.23 0.05
CA TYR A 93 -5.74 8.87 -0.11
C TYR A 93 -7.03 8.61 0.68
N GLU A 94 -7.10 9.05 1.94
CA GLU A 94 -8.31 8.99 2.79
C GLU A 94 -9.50 9.71 2.13
N LEU A 95 -9.25 10.86 1.48
CA LEU A 95 -10.27 11.62 0.74
C LEU A 95 -10.70 10.92 -0.55
N THR A 96 -9.75 10.40 -1.33
CA THR A 96 -10.04 9.71 -2.61
C THR A 96 -10.79 8.40 -2.39
N CYS A 97 -10.41 7.61 -1.37
CA CYS A 97 -11.03 6.32 -1.09
C CYS A 97 -12.22 6.39 -0.12
N HIS A 98 -12.47 7.55 0.50
CA HIS A 98 -13.49 7.75 1.53
C HIS A 98 -13.39 6.77 2.72
N ILE A 99 -12.18 6.31 3.06
CA ILE A 99 -11.92 5.33 4.12
C ILE A 99 -10.91 5.91 5.09
N SER A 100 -11.20 5.81 6.39
CA SER A 100 -10.29 6.25 7.44
C SER A 100 -8.95 5.52 7.43
N LEU A 101 -7.87 6.30 7.56
CA LEU A 101 -6.51 5.79 7.79
C LEU A 101 -6.38 4.92 9.04
N ARG A 102 -7.20 5.19 10.06
CA ARG A 102 -7.16 4.43 11.32
C ARG A 102 -7.51 2.96 11.13
N PHE A 103 -8.34 2.66 10.14
CA PHE A 103 -8.69 1.30 9.75
C PHE A 103 -7.69 0.72 8.75
N LEU A 104 -7.26 1.53 7.78
CA LEU A 104 -6.36 1.07 6.72
C LEU A 104 -4.97 0.70 7.24
N ALA A 105 -4.43 1.49 8.18
CA ALA A 105 -3.08 1.31 8.72
C ALA A 105 -2.83 -0.08 9.34
N PRO A 106 -3.66 -0.59 10.28
CA PRO A 106 -3.44 -1.93 10.85
C PRO A 106 -3.59 -3.05 9.80
N VAL A 107 -4.52 -2.90 8.85
CA VAL A 107 -4.70 -3.87 7.75
C VAL A 107 -3.45 -3.93 6.88
N TYR A 108 -2.92 -2.77 6.51
CA TYR A 108 -1.70 -2.68 5.70
C TYR A 108 -0.49 -3.23 6.46
N ALA A 109 -0.37 -2.92 7.76
CA ALA A 109 0.68 -3.46 8.61
C ALA A 109 0.61 -5.00 8.68
N ALA A 110 -0.58 -5.58 8.86
CA ALA A 110 -0.76 -7.02 8.86
C ALA A 110 -0.32 -7.67 7.55
N PHE A 111 -0.73 -7.13 6.39
CA PHE A 111 -0.30 -7.64 5.09
C PHE A 111 1.21 -7.49 4.88
N CYS A 112 1.82 -6.39 5.33
CA CYS A 112 3.27 -6.20 5.24
C CYS A 112 4.02 -7.25 6.08
N VAL A 113 3.58 -7.50 7.31
CA VAL A 113 4.18 -8.52 8.19
C VAL A 113 4.03 -9.91 7.57
N VAL A 114 2.83 -10.26 7.08
CA VAL A 114 2.61 -11.53 6.39
C VAL A 114 3.53 -11.67 5.17
N GLY A 115 3.68 -10.61 4.38
CA GLY A 115 4.60 -10.57 3.23
C GLY A 115 6.04 -10.84 3.61
N ILE A 116 6.56 -10.12 4.61
CA ILE A 116 7.94 -10.25 5.08
C ILE A 116 8.19 -11.65 5.64
N VAL A 117 7.31 -12.15 6.52
CA VAL A 117 7.43 -13.48 7.11
C VAL A 117 7.37 -14.56 6.03
N SER A 118 6.41 -14.46 5.11
CA SER A 118 6.28 -15.44 4.02
C SER A 118 7.52 -15.43 3.12
N THR A 119 8.05 -14.25 2.80
CA THR A 119 9.28 -14.12 2.00
C THR A 119 10.48 -14.73 2.73
N ALA A 120 10.63 -14.45 4.03
CA ALA A 120 11.70 -15.03 4.84
C ALA A 120 11.62 -16.56 4.91
N VAL A 121 10.41 -17.12 5.11
CA VAL A 121 10.20 -18.57 5.13
C VAL A 121 10.55 -19.22 3.79
N LEU A 122 10.20 -18.57 2.66
CA LEU A 122 10.55 -19.08 1.33
C LEU A 122 12.05 -19.04 1.05
N LEU A 123 12.77 -18.01 1.53
CA LEU A 123 14.21 -17.87 1.33
C LEU A 123 15.06 -18.81 2.21
N LEU A 124 14.50 -19.28 3.32
CA LEU A 124 15.18 -20.19 4.25
C LEU A 124 14.96 -21.68 3.93
N ARG A 125 14.17 -21.99 2.89
CA ARG A 125 13.95 -23.35 2.39
C ARG A 125 14.85 -23.64 1.20
#